data_AF-A0A353LZT8-F1
#
_entry.id   AF-A0A353LZT8-F1
#
_cell.length_a   1.000
_cell.length_b   1.000
_cell.length_c   1.000
_cell.angle_alpha   90.00
_cell.angle_beta   90.00
_cell.angle_gamma   90.00
#
_symmetry.space_group_name_H-M   'P 1'
#
loop_
_entity.id
_entity.type
_entity.pdbx_description
1 polymer ?
#
loop_
_entity_poly.entity_id
_entity_poly.type
_entity_poly.pdbx_seq_one_letter_code
_entity_poly.pdbx_strand_id
1 'polypeptide(L)'
;MQTRDMNLQLVTIFLEKGFTLDFDPATGKARPEATVALESEIYRQYLEDPDTCLFSLAFLNDLDGLSTSVVFLAQVAATFIERLAKMADVEYAREEALIAPTGDDIEALLARAPFGIGMEFITEDWIRKIFSRLRRVFAKQIAGFPGSVAAFLRERNAKVTVFGRVFFHLVENKKDTLFPFAFLATYSTGSLQDKKASHIPLQNALLEYKGQDDLLLKLLSTVSSAAERSRFLSELVESGELFSPLKFSSDEASTFLQEVPLYERCGIMCRIPDWWKTKSNTLTIAVRVGNKEPAKLGVDSLLEFDPRLYLGDEEITEDELKALLSQTAGLHFIKGKWVEADAEILRAILAAYEQARKLAASGTYTIAEAMRLQLSMGQALGVEDDQVTVEVTNGQWLQGVMAKMARPALIQDVDPGDGFKATLREYQQEGLNWLKLMRDLRFGACLADDMGLGKTVQVIALLEQMRIAAPAKVLLIIPASLMGNWQKELQRFAPKLTYKAIYSTKDDFDLRQADEGLIITTYGLATRLEKLGEVNWDLVILDEAQAIKNPSTKQ
;
A
#
# COMPACT_ATOMS: atom_id res chain seq x y z
N MET A 1 -23.10 -3.29 41.26
CA MET A 1 -22.11 -4.31 41.66
C MET A 1 -21.12 -4.43 40.50
N GLN A 2 -19.92 -3.90 40.70
CA GLN A 2 -18.66 -4.06 39.93
C GLN A 2 -18.67 -3.96 38.38
N THR A 3 -18.39 -2.78 37.85
CA THR A 3 -17.87 -2.54 36.48
C THR A 3 -16.72 -1.53 36.54
N ARG A 4 -15.63 -1.89 37.24
CA ARG A 4 -14.41 -1.07 37.31
C ARG A 4 -13.13 -1.78 36.83
N ASP A 5 -13.24 -3.02 36.32
CA ASP A 5 -12.07 -3.87 36.04
C ASP A 5 -11.96 -4.42 34.60
N MET A 6 -12.75 -3.93 33.63
CA MET A 6 -12.52 -4.27 32.22
C MET A 6 -12.00 -3.06 31.46
N ASN A 7 -10.72 -3.11 31.07
CA ASN A 7 -10.10 -2.17 30.14
C ASN A 7 -10.70 -2.42 28.75
N LEU A 8 -11.86 -1.83 28.48
CA LEU A 8 -12.57 -1.98 27.21
C LEU A 8 -12.20 -0.86 26.24
N GLN A 9 -12.24 -1.15 24.95
CA GLN A 9 -12.10 -0.18 23.87
C GLN A 9 -13.26 -0.27 22.90
N LEU A 10 -13.66 0.89 22.36
CA LEU A 10 -14.71 0.95 21.36
C LEU A 10 -14.16 0.46 20.02
N VAL A 11 -14.81 -0.53 19.43
CA VAL A 11 -14.48 -1.10 18.13
C VAL A 11 -15.65 -0.97 17.17
N THR A 12 -15.33 -0.92 15.89
CA THR A 12 -16.30 -1.00 14.79
C THR A 12 -16.31 -2.42 14.25
N ILE A 13 -17.49 -3.03 14.23
CA ILE A 13 -17.76 -4.29 13.56
C ILE A 13 -18.40 -3.96 12.22
N PHE A 14 -17.77 -4.41 11.14
CA PHE A 14 -18.25 -4.12 9.79
C PHE A 14 -19.27 -5.16 9.35
N LEU A 15 -20.36 -4.71 8.73
CA LEU A 15 -21.45 -5.55 8.24
C LEU A 15 -21.66 -5.28 6.75
N GLU A 16 -22.21 -6.24 6.01
CA GLU A 16 -22.52 -6.11 4.58
C GLU A 16 -23.32 -4.84 4.22
N LYS A 17 -24.19 -4.38 5.14
CA LYS A 17 -25.05 -3.20 4.96
C LYS A 17 -24.68 -2.00 5.83
N GLY A 18 -23.54 -2.03 6.52
CA GLY A 18 -23.14 -0.94 7.40
C GLY A 18 -22.09 -1.31 8.44
N PHE A 19 -22.31 -0.87 9.66
CA PHE A 19 -21.40 -1.07 10.79
C PHE A 19 -22.18 -1.08 12.09
N THR A 20 -21.61 -1.67 13.13
CA THR A 20 -22.05 -1.52 14.51
C THR A 20 -20.88 -1.17 15.40
N LEU A 21 -21.12 -0.40 16.47
CA LEU A 21 -20.12 -0.15 17.49
C LEU A 21 -20.33 -1.07 18.68
N ASP A 22 -19.25 -1.60 19.23
CA ASP A 22 -19.27 -2.44 20.44
C ASP A 22 -17.97 -2.24 21.24
N PHE A 23 -17.92 -2.78 22.45
CA PHE A 23 -16.75 -2.74 23.32
C PHE A 23 -16.01 -4.08 23.37
N ASP A 24 -14.73 -4.06 23.04
CA ASP A 24 -13.84 -5.24 23.05
C ASP A 24 -12.74 -5.06 24.11
N PRO A 25 -12.20 -6.13 24.74
CA PRO A 25 -11.09 -6.00 25.68
C PRO A 25 -9.85 -5.38 25.00
N ALA A 26 -9.38 -4.27 25.53
CA ALA A 26 -8.20 -3.59 25.04
C ALA A 26 -6.91 -4.33 25.46
N THR A 27 -6.03 -4.61 24.51
CA THR A 27 -4.70 -5.17 24.78
C THR A 27 -3.73 -4.06 25.18
N GLY A 28 -3.30 -3.98 26.45
CA GLY A 28 -2.22 -3.07 26.87
C GLY A 28 -2.44 -2.29 28.17
N LYS A 29 -1.69 -1.19 28.33
CA LYS A 29 -1.69 -0.30 29.52
C LYS A 29 -3.05 0.39 29.72
N ALA A 30 -3.24 0.96 30.93
CA ALA A 30 -4.38 1.79 31.26
C ALA A 30 -4.55 2.93 30.24
N ARG A 31 -5.77 3.08 29.72
CA ARG A 31 -6.11 4.05 28.67
C ARG A 31 -6.41 5.42 29.29
N PRO A 32 -6.07 6.54 28.62
CA PRO A 32 -6.34 7.87 29.14
C PRO A 32 -7.85 8.07 29.40
N GLU A 33 -8.20 8.71 30.52
CA GLU A 33 -9.61 8.98 30.88
C GLU A 33 -10.34 9.79 29.79
N ALA A 34 -9.63 10.71 29.13
CA ALA A 34 -10.16 11.50 28.02
C ALA A 34 -10.60 10.62 26.84
N THR A 35 -9.81 9.60 26.48
CA THR A 35 -10.14 8.67 25.40
C THR A 35 -11.37 7.82 25.75
N VAL A 36 -11.44 7.32 26.99
CA VAL A 36 -12.59 6.52 27.47
C VAL A 36 -13.88 7.36 27.51
N ALA A 37 -13.78 8.63 27.91
CA ALA A 37 -14.90 9.56 27.89
C ALA A 37 -15.38 9.84 26.46
N LEU A 38 -14.46 10.05 25.51
CA LEU A 38 -14.76 10.24 24.10
C LEU A 38 -15.44 9.00 23.48
N GLU A 39 -14.94 7.80 23.75
CA GLU A 39 -15.57 6.55 23.28
C GLU A 39 -16.99 6.37 23.83
N SER A 40 -17.18 6.72 25.10
CA SER A 40 -18.51 6.66 25.74
C SER A 40 -19.47 7.68 25.11
N GLU A 41 -18.98 8.85 24.70
CA GLU A 41 -19.75 9.85 23.95
C GLU A 41 -20.13 9.34 22.56
N ILE A 42 -19.15 8.80 21.81
CA ILE A 42 -19.38 8.23 20.48
C ILE A 42 -20.43 7.11 20.55
N TYR A 43 -20.28 6.19 21.50
CA TYR A 43 -21.23 5.09 21.66
C TYR A 43 -22.64 5.57 22.02
N ARG A 44 -22.76 6.61 22.85
CA ARG A 44 -24.06 7.21 23.18
C ARG A 44 -24.74 7.81 21.94
N GLN A 45 -24.00 8.57 21.13
CA GLN A 45 -24.53 9.13 19.88
C GLN A 45 -24.93 8.02 18.90
N TYR A 46 -24.16 6.93 18.84
CA TYR A 46 -24.48 5.76 18.03
C TYR A 46 -25.80 5.10 18.44
N LEU A 47 -26.07 4.98 19.75
CA LEU A 47 -27.34 4.43 20.25
C LEU A 47 -28.56 5.33 19.93
N GLU A 48 -28.36 6.64 19.80
CA GLU A 48 -29.42 7.58 19.41
C GLU A 48 -29.71 7.53 17.91
N ASP A 49 -28.67 7.69 17.08
CA ASP A 49 -28.77 7.56 15.63
C ASP A 49 -27.40 7.20 15.02
N PRO A 50 -27.22 5.95 14.53
CA PRO A 50 -25.97 5.49 13.94
C PRO A 50 -25.48 6.36 12.78
N ASP A 51 -26.39 6.91 11.97
CA ASP A 51 -26.04 7.73 10.81
C ASP A 51 -25.52 9.10 11.23
N THR A 52 -26.19 9.75 12.20
CA THR A 52 -25.73 11.02 12.75
C THR A 52 -24.42 10.88 13.51
N CYS A 53 -24.22 9.78 14.24
CA CYS A 53 -22.94 9.43 14.85
C CYS A 53 -21.83 9.29 13.80
N LEU A 54 -22.06 8.53 12.73
CA LEU A 54 -21.10 8.42 11.62
C LEU A 54 -20.72 9.79 11.04
N PHE A 55 -21.70 10.69 10.88
CA PHE A 55 -21.45 12.05 10.39
C PHE A 55 -20.63 12.89 11.39
N SER A 56 -20.85 12.74 12.70
CA SER A 56 -20.11 13.48 13.72
C SER A 56 -18.64 13.05 13.82
N LEU A 57 -18.33 11.77 13.52
CA LEU A 57 -16.96 11.25 13.51
C LEU A 57 -16.03 12.01 12.55
N ALA A 58 -16.57 12.57 11.46
CA ALA A 58 -15.79 13.36 10.48
C ALA A 58 -15.14 14.63 11.08
N PHE A 59 -15.62 15.09 12.24
CA PHE A 59 -15.19 16.35 12.85
C PHE A 59 -14.32 16.15 14.09
N LEU A 60 -13.94 14.90 14.40
CA LEU A 60 -13.02 14.62 15.50
C LEU A 60 -11.62 15.20 15.19
N ASN A 61 -11.11 16.02 16.09
CA ASN A 61 -9.79 16.66 15.96
C ASN A 61 -8.63 15.78 16.43
N ASP A 62 -8.93 14.85 17.34
CA ASP A 62 -7.98 13.95 17.96
C ASP A 62 -8.53 12.52 17.86
N LEU A 63 -7.78 11.68 17.17
CA LEU A 63 -8.09 10.26 16.98
C LEU A 63 -7.14 9.37 17.80
N ASP A 64 -6.24 9.98 18.57
CA ASP A 64 -5.20 9.25 19.29
C ASP A 64 -5.81 8.39 20.40
N GLY A 65 -5.40 7.12 20.40
CA GLY A 65 -5.86 6.13 21.37
C GLY A 65 -7.20 5.48 21.05
N LEU A 66 -7.92 5.89 19.99
CA LEU A 66 -9.07 5.15 19.48
C LEU A 66 -8.63 3.86 18.76
N SER A 67 -9.52 2.87 18.66
CA SER A 67 -9.21 1.65 17.92
C SER A 67 -9.06 1.94 16.42
N THR A 68 -8.20 1.18 15.74
CA THR A 68 -7.97 1.30 14.28
C THR A 68 -9.27 1.21 13.48
N SER A 69 -10.21 0.38 13.93
CA SER A 69 -11.54 0.22 13.34
C SER A 69 -12.41 1.48 13.40
N VAL A 70 -12.40 2.20 14.54
CA VAL A 70 -13.14 3.47 14.71
C VAL A 70 -12.43 4.60 13.96
N VAL A 71 -11.10 4.62 13.97
CA VAL A 71 -10.28 5.57 13.19
C VAL A 71 -10.59 5.46 11.71
N PHE A 72 -10.67 4.23 11.18
CA PHE A 72 -11.05 4.00 9.79
C PHE A 72 -12.44 4.54 9.46
N LEU A 73 -13.42 4.28 10.33
CA LEU A 73 -14.79 4.80 10.14
C LEU A 73 -14.82 6.34 10.12
N ALA A 74 -14.05 6.99 11.00
CA ALA A 74 -13.89 8.44 11.02
C ALA A 74 -13.21 8.96 9.74
N GLN A 75 -12.21 8.26 9.20
CA GLN A 75 -11.55 8.62 7.94
C GLN A 75 -12.50 8.55 6.73
N VAL A 76 -13.38 7.54 6.66
CA VAL A 76 -14.41 7.45 5.62
C VAL A 76 -15.34 8.68 5.68
N ALA A 77 -15.77 9.05 6.89
CA ALA A 77 -16.62 10.22 7.10
C ALA A 77 -15.89 11.55 6.81
N ALA A 78 -14.61 11.67 7.18
CA ALA A 78 -13.78 12.83 6.88
C ALA A 78 -13.60 13.02 5.36
N THR A 79 -13.35 11.93 4.62
CA THR A 79 -13.23 11.95 3.15
C THR A 79 -14.50 12.50 2.50
N PHE A 80 -15.68 12.13 3.02
CA PHE A 80 -16.95 12.71 2.57
C PHE A 80 -17.02 14.23 2.82
N ILE A 81 -16.62 14.71 4.00
CA ILE A 81 -16.64 16.15 4.32
C ILE A 81 -15.64 16.92 3.47
N GLU A 82 -14.46 16.37 3.20
CA GLU A 82 -13.49 16.99 2.29
C GLU A 82 -14.05 17.14 0.87
N ARG A 83 -14.75 16.12 0.37
CA ARG A 83 -15.43 16.18 -0.93
C ARG A 83 -16.54 17.22 -0.95
N LEU A 84 -17.36 17.26 0.10
CA LEU A 84 -18.41 18.26 0.27
C LEU A 84 -17.82 19.69 0.27
N ALA A 85 -16.72 19.92 0.99
CA ALA A 85 -16.09 21.23 1.09
C ALA A 85 -15.50 21.71 -0.25
N LYS A 86 -15.01 20.78 -1.09
CA LYS A 86 -14.41 21.03 -2.42
C LYS A 86 -15.45 21.22 -3.54
N MET A 87 -16.74 21.01 -3.29
CA MET A 87 -17.77 21.18 -4.30
C MET A 87 -18.03 22.66 -4.61
N ALA A 88 -17.83 23.04 -5.88
CA ALA A 88 -17.96 24.43 -6.36
C ALA A 88 -19.37 25.01 -6.17
N ASP A 89 -20.38 24.16 -6.21
CA ASP A 89 -21.79 24.51 -6.16
C ASP A 89 -22.44 24.19 -4.81
N VAL A 90 -21.67 23.74 -3.80
CA VAL A 90 -22.22 23.23 -2.54
C VAL A 90 -23.11 24.25 -1.83
N GLU A 91 -22.76 25.54 -1.90
CA GLU A 91 -23.53 26.63 -1.32
C GLU A 91 -24.88 26.87 -2.00
N TYR A 92 -25.04 26.43 -3.26
CA TYR A 92 -26.28 26.51 -4.03
C TYR A 92 -27.07 25.21 -3.97
N ALA A 93 -26.39 24.07 -4.13
CA ALA A 93 -27.00 22.75 -4.15
C ALA A 93 -27.53 22.33 -2.77
N ARG A 94 -26.85 22.72 -1.69
CA ARG A 94 -27.25 22.44 -0.29
C ARG A 94 -27.71 20.99 -0.09
N GLU A 95 -28.99 20.77 0.20
CA GLU A 95 -29.58 19.45 0.42
C GLU A 95 -29.58 18.53 -0.81
N GLU A 96 -29.47 19.09 -2.01
CA GLU A 96 -29.44 18.34 -3.29
C GLU A 96 -28.01 18.04 -3.76
N ALA A 97 -26.98 18.38 -2.97
CA ALA A 97 -25.59 18.10 -3.32
C ALA A 97 -25.34 16.59 -3.54
N LEU A 98 -25.00 16.22 -4.77
CA LEU A 98 -24.70 14.84 -5.16
C LEU A 98 -23.25 14.51 -4.87
N ILE A 99 -22.97 14.11 -3.63
CA ILE A 99 -21.62 13.73 -3.19
C ILE A 99 -21.43 12.22 -3.36
N ALA A 100 -20.39 11.83 -4.09
CA ALA A 100 -19.99 10.45 -4.31
C ALA A 100 -18.47 10.30 -4.23
N PRO A 101 -17.95 9.14 -3.80
CA PRO A 101 -16.52 8.88 -3.79
C PRO A 101 -16.01 8.64 -5.22
N THR A 102 -14.82 9.14 -5.52
CA THR A 102 -14.07 8.89 -6.76
C THR A 102 -13.31 7.54 -6.68
N GLY A 103 -12.76 7.08 -7.81
CA GLY A 103 -11.93 5.88 -7.86
C GLY A 103 -10.75 5.95 -6.88
N ASP A 104 -10.03 7.07 -6.91
CA ASP A 104 -8.88 7.31 -6.02
C ASP A 104 -9.27 7.31 -4.55
N ASP A 105 -10.43 7.88 -4.18
CA ASP A 105 -10.93 7.82 -2.80
C ASP A 105 -11.18 6.38 -2.36
N ILE A 106 -11.79 5.57 -3.24
CA ILE A 106 -12.11 4.18 -2.95
C ILE A 106 -10.82 3.37 -2.77
N GLU A 107 -9.86 3.53 -3.68
CA GLU A 107 -8.57 2.83 -3.60
C GLU A 107 -7.80 3.21 -2.32
N ALA A 108 -7.71 4.51 -2.01
CA ALA A 108 -7.04 4.99 -0.81
C ALA A 108 -7.72 4.51 0.48
N LEU A 109 -9.05 4.43 0.52
CA LEU A 109 -9.79 3.89 1.66
C LEU A 109 -9.62 2.37 1.78
N LEU A 110 -9.70 1.61 0.68
CA LEU A 110 -9.51 0.16 0.70
C LEU A 110 -8.09 -0.22 1.16
N ALA A 111 -7.07 0.52 0.74
CA ALA A 111 -5.68 0.31 1.18
C ALA A 111 -5.49 0.52 2.69
N ARG A 112 -6.38 1.27 3.34
CA ARG A 112 -6.35 1.60 4.78
C ARG A 112 -7.33 0.75 5.61
N ALA A 113 -7.99 -0.23 4.99
CA ALA A 113 -8.95 -1.08 5.69
C ALA A 113 -8.28 -1.79 6.88
N PRO A 114 -8.83 -1.66 8.10
CA PRO A 114 -8.22 -2.22 9.30
C PRO A 114 -8.43 -3.74 9.35
N PHE A 115 -7.49 -4.45 9.96
CA PHE A 115 -7.72 -5.83 10.38
C PHE A 115 -8.72 -5.84 11.55
N GLY A 116 -9.88 -6.45 11.35
CA GLY A 116 -10.96 -6.45 12.33
C GLY A 116 -12.15 -7.30 11.92
N ILE A 117 -13.15 -7.39 12.80
CA ILE A 117 -14.35 -8.21 12.57
C ILE A 117 -15.15 -7.63 11.40
N GLY A 118 -15.39 -8.45 10.38
CA GLY A 118 -16.18 -8.08 9.21
C GLY A 118 -15.40 -7.29 8.15
N MET A 119 -14.07 -7.24 8.22
CA MET A 119 -13.24 -6.55 7.23
C MET A 119 -13.50 -7.00 5.80
N GLU A 120 -13.90 -8.26 5.59
CA GLU A 120 -14.28 -8.83 4.30
C GLU A 120 -15.48 -8.13 3.64
N PHE A 121 -16.29 -7.40 4.41
CA PHE A 121 -17.42 -6.62 3.90
C PHE A 121 -17.01 -5.23 3.40
N ILE A 122 -15.81 -4.76 3.72
CA ILE A 122 -15.29 -3.46 3.27
C ILE A 122 -14.93 -3.58 1.79
N THR A 123 -15.84 -3.17 0.93
CA THR A 123 -15.74 -3.19 -0.53
C THR A 123 -16.05 -1.81 -1.11
N GLU A 124 -15.80 -1.62 -2.40
CA GLU A 124 -16.22 -0.40 -3.12
C GLU A 124 -17.71 -0.10 -2.91
N ASP A 125 -18.56 -1.12 -3.03
CA ASP A 125 -20.02 -0.97 -2.85
C ASP A 125 -20.37 -0.57 -1.41
N TRP A 126 -19.66 -1.13 -0.42
CA TRP A 126 -19.82 -0.73 0.98
C TRP A 126 -19.47 0.74 1.20
N ILE A 127 -18.36 1.23 0.66
CA ILE A 127 -17.94 2.64 0.76
C ILE A 127 -19.00 3.55 0.12
N ARG A 128 -19.48 3.21 -1.07
CA ARG A 128 -20.53 3.97 -1.77
C ARG A 128 -21.83 4.04 -0.95
N LYS A 129 -22.23 2.95 -0.30
CA LYS A 129 -23.40 2.92 0.60
C LYS A 129 -23.21 3.82 1.82
N ILE A 130 -22.04 3.79 2.43
CA ILE A 130 -21.69 4.66 3.57
C ILE A 130 -21.73 6.14 3.18
N PHE A 131 -21.16 6.50 2.03
CA PHE A 131 -21.27 7.86 1.46
C PHE A 131 -22.73 8.28 1.25
N SER A 132 -23.59 7.38 0.76
CA SER A 132 -25.02 7.68 0.61
C SER A 132 -25.72 7.91 1.95
N ARG A 133 -25.34 7.22 3.02
CA ARG A 133 -25.86 7.44 4.39
C ARG A 133 -25.45 8.82 4.90
N LEU A 134 -24.17 9.15 4.78
CA LEU A 134 -23.62 10.47 5.13
C LEU A 134 -24.32 11.60 4.37
N ARG A 135 -24.54 11.44 3.07
CA ARG A 135 -25.30 12.39 2.23
C ARG A 135 -26.70 12.65 2.77
N ARG A 136 -27.41 11.60 3.18
CA ARG A 136 -28.77 11.72 3.74
C ARG A 136 -28.77 12.52 5.04
N VAL A 137 -27.78 12.29 5.92
CA VAL A 137 -27.63 13.06 7.16
C VAL A 137 -27.34 14.52 6.86
N PHE A 138 -26.39 14.78 5.97
CA PHE A 138 -26.05 16.14 5.55
C PHE A 138 -27.28 16.88 5.01
N ALA A 139 -28.01 16.29 4.06
CA ALA A 139 -29.20 16.89 3.47
C ALA A 139 -30.27 17.23 4.52
N LYS A 140 -30.48 16.34 5.50
CA LYS A 140 -31.41 16.58 6.61
C LYS A 140 -30.94 17.72 7.53
N GLN A 141 -29.66 17.77 7.88
CA GLN A 141 -29.13 18.78 8.80
C GLN A 141 -29.02 20.17 8.15
N ILE A 142 -28.61 20.27 6.88
CA ILE A 142 -28.44 21.55 6.18
C ILE A 142 -29.77 22.22 5.82
N ALA A 143 -30.83 21.42 5.60
CA ALA A 143 -32.18 21.94 5.34
C ALA A 143 -32.73 22.75 6.53
N GLY A 144 -32.36 22.38 7.76
CA GLY A 144 -32.76 23.09 8.99
C GLY A 144 -31.82 24.23 9.39
N PHE A 145 -30.73 24.46 8.67
CA PHE A 145 -29.67 25.41 9.06
C PHE A 145 -29.84 26.77 8.37
N PRO A 146 -30.04 27.89 9.10
CA PRO A 146 -30.36 29.20 8.52
C PRO A 146 -29.16 29.95 7.90
N GLY A 147 -28.00 29.30 7.76
CA GLY A 147 -26.76 29.89 7.21
C GLY A 147 -26.22 29.16 5.98
N SER A 148 -25.02 29.56 5.55
CA SER A 148 -24.31 28.95 4.42
C SER A 148 -23.72 27.57 4.80
N VAL A 149 -23.42 26.72 3.83
CA VAL A 149 -22.75 25.43 4.06
C VAL A 149 -21.37 25.65 4.71
N ALA A 150 -20.65 26.71 4.33
CA ALA A 150 -19.41 27.12 4.99
C ALA A 150 -19.57 27.48 6.45
N ALA A 151 -20.69 28.09 6.84
CA ALA A 151 -20.98 28.36 8.25
C ALA A 151 -21.34 27.07 8.98
N PHE A 152 -22.15 26.21 8.36
CA PHE A 152 -22.53 24.90 8.89
C PHE A 152 -21.32 24.00 9.21
N LEU A 153 -20.33 23.96 8.30
CA LEU A 153 -19.11 23.18 8.49
C LEU A 153 -18.16 23.84 9.50
N ARG A 154 -18.02 25.17 9.51
CA ARG A 154 -17.18 25.88 10.49
C ARG A 154 -17.67 25.77 11.92
N GLU A 155 -18.98 25.74 12.15
CA GLU A 155 -19.55 25.49 13.49
C GLU A 155 -19.15 24.12 14.05
N ARG A 156 -18.85 23.15 13.18
CA ARG A 156 -18.50 21.76 13.57
C ARG A 156 -17.00 21.53 13.59
N ASN A 157 -16.25 22.12 12.65
CA ASN A 157 -14.80 22.07 12.64
C ASN A 157 -14.22 23.32 11.98
N ALA A 158 -13.49 24.11 12.76
CA ALA A 158 -12.85 25.34 12.29
C ALA A 158 -11.77 25.12 11.22
N LYS A 159 -11.25 23.90 11.06
CA LYS A 159 -10.26 23.56 10.03
C LYS A 159 -10.87 23.34 8.64
N VAL A 160 -12.17 23.08 8.55
CA VAL A 160 -12.84 22.83 7.27
C VAL A 160 -13.14 24.16 6.58
N THR A 161 -12.38 24.46 5.53
CA THR A 161 -12.58 25.65 4.70
C THR A 161 -13.43 25.26 3.50
N VAL A 162 -14.62 25.82 3.38
CA VAL A 162 -15.38 25.74 2.13
C VAL A 162 -14.77 26.74 1.17
N PHE A 163 -14.40 26.24 -0.01
CA PHE A 163 -13.76 27.07 -0.99
C PHE A 163 -14.69 28.20 -1.46
N GLY A 164 -14.13 29.40 -1.61
CA GLY A 164 -14.84 30.60 -1.97
C GLY A 164 -15.33 30.60 -3.41
N ARG A 165 -16.02 31.68 -3.79
CA ARG A 165 -16.64 31.87 -5.11
C ARG A 165 -15.62 32.15 -6.22
N VAL A 166 -14.32 32.20 -5.94
CA VAL A 166 -13.28 32.60 -6.90
C VAL A 166 -12.50 31.37 -7.36
N PHE A 167 -12.25 31.29 -8.65
CA PHE A 167 -11.56 30.18 -9.29
C PHE A 167 -10.45 30.71 -10.18
N PHE A 168 -9.26 30.12 -10.04
CA PHE A 168 -8.16 30.32 -10.97
C PHE A 168 -8.06 29.12 -11.90
N HIS A 169 -8.05 29.36 -13.19
CA HIS A 169 -7.94 28.33 -14.22
C HIS A 169 -6.59 28.47 -14.89
N LEU A 170 -5.80 27.40 -14.90
CA LEU A 170 -4.57 27.30 -15.67
C LEU A 170 -4.70 26.10 -16.60
N VAL A 171 -4.59 26.35 -17.91
CA VAL A 171 -4.73 25.31 -18.94
C VAL A 171 -3.56 25.36 -19.93
N GLU A 172 -3.20 24.21 -20.48
CA GLU A 172 -2.17 24.14 -21.51
C GLU A 172 -2.65 24.73 -22.84
N ASN A 173 -1.78 25.50 -23.47
CA ASN A 173 -1.92 26.03 -24.81
C ASN A 173 -0.83 25.45 -25.73
N LYS A 174 -1.15 24.33 -26.39
CA LYS A 174 -0.23 23.62 -27.30
C LYS A 174 0.16 24.39 -28.57
N LYS A 175 -0.43 25.57 -28.82
CA LYS A 175 -0.21 26.37 -30.03
C LYS A 175 0.91 27.41 -29.89
N ASP A 176 1.32 27.74 -28.67
CA ASP A 176 2.24 28.83 -28.38
C ASP A 176 3.42 28.29 -27.55
N THR A 177 4.60 28.22 -28.15
CA THR A 177 5.80 27.68 -27.50
C THR A 177 6.46 28.67 -26.54
N LEU A 178 6.20 29.96 -26.69
CA LEU A 178 6.74 31.00 -25.79
C LEU A 178 5.85 31.16 -24.55
N PHE A 179 4.52 31.06 -24.73
CA PHE A 179 3.56 31.11 -23.63
C PHE A 179 2.64 29.87 -23.66
N PRO A 180 3.15 28.72 -23.16
CA PRO A 180 2.47 27.44 -23.28
C PRO A 180 1.28 27.27 -22.33
N PHE A 181 0.97 28.26 -21.49
CA PHE A 181 -0.16 28.19 -20.55
C PHE A 181 -1.09 29.39 -20.72
N ALA A 182 -2.39 29.15 -20.57
CA ALA A 182 -3.40 30.20 -20.51
C ALA A 182 -4.00 30.23 -19.11
N PHE A 183 -4.10 31.43 -18.55
CA PHE A 183 -4.62 31.68 -17.21
C PHE A 183 -5.91 32.53 -17.28
N LEU A 184 -6.89 32.20 -16.44
CA LEU A 184 -8.10 32.99 -16.28
C LEU A 184 -8.60 32.95 -14.84
N ALA A 185 -8.86 34.12 -14.24
CA ALA A 185 -9.61 34.23 -13.00
C ALA A 185 -11.12 34.35 -13.29
N THR A 186 -11.93 33.54 -12.61
CA THR A 186 -13.39 33.57 -12.71
C THR A 186 -14.03 33.56 -11.34
N TYR A 187 -15.32 33.87 -11.27
CA TYR A 187 -16.13 33.64 -10.09
C TYR A 187 -17.40 32.87 -10.43
N SER A 188 -17.92 32.14 -9.45
CA SER A 188 -19.21 31.46 -9.57
C SER A 188 -20.35 32.46 -9.31
N THR A 189 -21.26 32.58 -10.26
CA THR A 189 -22.59 33.17 -10.08
C THR A 189 -23.65 32.07 -10.15
N GLY A 190 -24.74 32.22 -9.41
CA GLY A 190 -25.80 31.24 -9.39
C GLY A 190 -27.05 31.81 -8.73
N SER A 191 -28.21 31.43 -9.26
CA SER A 191 -29.51 31.68 -8.64
C SER A 191 -29.91 30.47 -7.80
N LEU A 192 -30.48 30.70 -6.62
CA LEU A 192 -31.13 29.65 -5.81
C LEU A 192 -32.24 28.93 -6.60
N GLN A 193 -32.78 29.55 -7.66
CA GLN A 193 -33.79 28.95 -8.53
C GLN A 193 -33.21 27.98 -9.56
N ASP A 194 -32.01 28.26 -10.11
CA ASP A 194 -31.42 27.48 -11.20
C ASP A 194 -30.50 26.34 -10.71
N LYS A 195 -30.15 26.35 -9.40
CA LYS A 195 -29.39 25.29 -8.71
C LYS A 195 -28.09 24.85 -9.41
N LYS A 196 -27.53 25.71 -10.26
CA LYS A 196 -26.29 25.51 -11.01
C LYS A 196 -25.44 26.76 -10.94
N ALA A 197 -24.15 26.58 -10.72
CA ALA A 197 -23.17 27.66 -10.76
C ALA A 197 -22.68 27.87 -12.21
N SER A 198 -22.71 29.12 -12.68
CA SER A 198 -22.03 29.59 -13.89
C SER A 198 -20.70 30.23 -13.53
N HIS A 199 -19.66 30.03 -14.33
CA HIS A 199 -18.35 30.64 -14.13
C HIS A 199 -18.16 31.80 -15.09
N ILE A 200 -18.00 33.01 -14.55
CA ILE A 200 -17.87 34.24 -15.33
C ILE A 200 -16.48 34.85 -15.03
N PRO A 201 -15.77 35.41 -16.03
CA PRO A 201 -14.51 36.12 -15.81
C PRO A 201 -14.62 37.17 -14.71
N LEU A 202 -13.61 37.25 -13.85
CA LEU A 202 -13.58 38.15 -12.69
C LEU A 202 -13.78 39.62 -13.08
N GLN A 203 -13.37 40.01 -14.30
CA GLN A 203 -13.64 41.33 -14.89
C GLN A 203 -15.11 41.76 -14.77
N ASN A 204 -16.03 40.82 -14.94
CA ASN A 204 -17.45 41.09 -14.99
C ASN A 204 -18.04 41.30 -13.59
N ALA A 205 -17.36 40.86 -12.52
CA ALA A 205 -17.80 41.09 -11.15
C ALA A 205 -17.87 42.59 -10.82
N LEU A 206 -16.94 43.39 -11.37
CA LEU A 206 -16.91 44.85 -11.21
C LEU A 206 -18.09 45.55 -11.90
N LEU A 207 -18.64 44.94 -12.96
CA LEU A 207 -19.77 45.46 -13.72
C LEU A 207 -21.12 44.97 -13.14
N GLU A 208 -21.19 43.70 -12.76
CA GLU A 208 -22.41 43.03 -12.29
C GLU A 208 -22.79 43.41 -10.85
N TYR A 209 -21.82 43.57 -9.95
CA TYR A 209 -22.06 43.95 -8.55
C TYR A 209 -21.99 45.46 -8.29
N LYS A 210 -22.14 46.28 -9.35
CA LYS A 210 -22.14 47.74 -9.21
C LYS A 210 -23.32 48.19 -8.32
N GLY A 211 -23.01 48.56 -7.06
CA GLY A 211 -24.01 48.93 -6.04
C GLY A 211 -24.34 47.84 -5.00
N GLN A 212 -23.64 46.69 -5.01
CA GLN A 212 -23.70 45.66 -3.96
C GLN A 212 -22.32 45.52 -3.29
N ASP A 213 -21.90 46.57 -2.59
CA ASP A 213 -20.53 46.73 -2.08
C ASP A 213 -20.08 45.57 -1.18
N ASP A 214 -20.96 45.01 -0.35
CA ASP A 214 -20.65 43.89 0.54
C ASP A 214 -20.27 42.59 -0.20
N LEU A 215 -20.92 42.28 -1.32
CA LEU A 215 -20.61 41.07 -2.10
C LEU A 215 -19.30 41.22 -2.87
N LEU A 216 -19.07 42.41 -3.43
CA LEU A 216 -17.84 42.74 -4.15
C LEU A 216 -16.64 42.77 -3.19
N LEU A 217 -16.80 43.38 -2.01
CA LEU A 217 -15.79 43.38 -0.95
C LEU A 217 -15.44 41.98 -0.49
N LYS A 218 -16.42 41.08 -0.35
CA LYS A 218 -16.18 39.69 0.06
C LYS A 218 -15.47 38.85 -1.00
N LEU A 219 -15.72 39.14 -2.27
CA LEU A 219 -15.10 38.46 -3.40
C LEU A 219 -13.65 38.95 -3.60
N LEU A 220 -13.44 40.26 -3.52
CA LEU A 220 -12.12 40.89 -3.61
C LEU A 220 -11.27 40.65 -2.36
N SER A 221 -11.86 40.49 -1.17
CA SER A 221 -11.10 40.18 0.05
C SER A 221 -10.41 38.81 -0.02
N THR A 222 -11.02 37.84 -0.72
CA THR A 222 -10.43 36.52 -0.97
C THR A 222 -9.17 36.64 -1.82
N VAL A 223 -9.24 37.44 -2.89
CA VAL A 223 -8.11 37.73 -3.78
C VAL A 223 -7.03 38.58 -3.08
N SER A 224 -7.45 39.60 -2.33
CA SER A 224 -6.55 40.47 -1.55
C SER A 224 -5.78 39.67 -0.50
N SER A 225 -6.45 38.75 0.20
CA SER A 225 -5.79 37.90 1.20
C SER A 225 -4.75 36.96 0.59
N ALA A 226 -4.99 36.47 -0.63
CA ALA A 226 -4.01 35.70 -1.37
C ALA A 226 -2.84 36.58 -1.88
N ALA A 227 -3.12 37.79 -2.37
CA ALA A 227 -2.12 38.74 -2.86
C ALA A 227 -1.16 39.22 -1.76
N GLU A 228 -1.64 39.39 -0.52
CA GLU A 228 -0.78 39.71 0.64
C GLU A 228 0.27 38.63 0.93
N ARG A 229 0.04 37.39 0.47
CA ARG A 229 0.88 36.23 0.75
C ARG A 229 1.68 35.75 -0.46
N SER A 230 1.33 36.22 -1.67
CA SER A 230 1.95 35.85 -2.94
C SER A 230 2.41 37.10 -3.66
N ARG A 231 3.72 37.21 -3.85
CA ARG A 231 4.31 38.32 -4.61
C ARG A 231 3.84 38.30 -6.07
N PHE A 232 3.81 37.11 -6.67
CA PHE A 232 3.35 36.91 -8.05
C PHE A 232 1.91 37.40 -8.24
N LEU A 233 1.01 37.03 -7.34
CA LEU A 233 -0.38 37.47 -7.40
C LEU A 233 -0.54 38.96 -7.08
N SER A 234 0.26 39.53 -6.16
CA SER A 234 0.26 40.97 -5.88
C SER A 234 0.59 41.79 -7.13
N GLU A 235 1.62 41.40 -7.88
CA GLU A 235 2.03 42.06 -9.11
C GLU A 235 0.92 42.01 -10.19
N LEU A 236 0.20 40.87 -10.30
CA LEU A 236 -0.95 40.71 -11.20
C LEU A 236 -2.19 41.53 -10.79
N VAL A 237 -2.40 41.74 -9.48
CA VAL A 237 -3.49 42.56 -8.96
C VAL A 237 -3.19 44.05 -9.15
N GLU A 238 -1.97 44.49 -8.83
CA GLU A 238 -1.54 45.89 -8.96
C GLU A 238 -1.52 46.37 -10.41
N SER A 239 -1.11 45.50 -11.34
CA SER A 239 -1.16 45.77 -12.79
C SER A 239 -2.57 45.73 -13.37
N GLY A 240 -3.54 45.13 -12.66
CA GLY A 240 -4.90 44.88 -13.14
C GLY A 240 -5.01 43.72 -14.14
N GLU A 241 -3.91 43.03 -14.43
CA GLU A 241 -3.85 41.92 -15.39
C GLU A 241 -4.65 40.70 -14.94
N LEU A 242 -4.78 40.47 -13.62
CA LEU A 242 -5.56 39.37 -13.04
C LEU A 242 -7.02 39.32 -13.56
N PHE A 243 -7.57 40.48 -13.90
CA PHE A 243 -8.95 40.60 -14.37
C PHE A 243 -9.13 40.29 -15.87
N SER A 244 -8.05 39.97 -16.59
CA SER A 244 -8.09 39.63 -18.02
C SER A 244 -7.56 38.20 -18.26
N PRO A 245 -7.87 37.57 -19.42
CA PRO A 245 -7.19 36.35 -19.82
C PRO A 245 -5.70 36.60 -20.05
N LEU A 246 -4.84 35.83 -19.39
CA LEU A 246 -3.38 35.95 -19.49
C LEU A 246 -2.78 34.71 -20.15
N LYS A 247 -1.57 34.88 -20.68
CA LYS A 247 -0.73 33.77 -21.12
C LYS A 247 0.50 33.72 -20.23
N PHE A 248 0.81 32.56 -19.69
CA PHE A 248 1.97 32.36 -18.82
C PHE A 248 3.09 31.63 -19.58
N SER A 249 4.31 32.08 -19.32
CA SER A 249 5.55 31.35 -19.60
C SER A 249 5.66 30.11 -18.71
N SER A 250 6.64 29.24 -18.98
CA SER A 250 6.96 28.08 -18.12
C SER A 250 7.23 28.49 -16.68
N ASP A 251 7.93 29.60 -16.47
CA ASP A 251 8.42 30.03 -15.16
C ASP A 251 7.28 30.63 -14.33
N GLU A 252 6.43 31.45 -14.95
CA GLU A 252 5.22 31.99 -14.34
C GLU A 252 4.22 30.87 -13.99
N ALA A 253 4.04 29.89 -14.89
CA ALA A 253 3.21 28.73 -14.62
C ALA A 253 3.78 27.88 -13.47
N SER A 254 5.10 27.69 -13.40
CA SER A 254 5.75 26.97 -12.30
C SER A 254 5.50 27.66 -10.95
N THR A 255 5.67 28.99 -10.92
CA THR A 255 5.43 29.80 -9.71
C THR A 255 3.98 29.70 -9.28
N PHE A 256 3.03 29.86 -10.22
CA PHE A 256 1.60 29.73 -9.95
C PHE A 256 1.25 28.34 -9.38
N LEU A 257 1.77 27.26 -9.98
CA LEU A 257 1.48 25.90 -9.58
C LEU A 257 2.02 25.55 -8.18
N GLN A 258 3.20 26.05 -7.84
CA GLN A 258 3.78 25.91 -6.49
C GLN A 258 2.98 26.69 -5.42
N GLU A 259 2.37 27.81 -5.80
CA GLU A 259 1.56 28.64 -4.90
C GLU A 259 0.08 28.20 -4.79
N VAL A 260 -0.36 27.18 -5.55
CA VAL A 260 -1.74 26.64 -5.47
C VAL A 260 -2.20 26.35 -4.02
N PRO A 261 -1.42 25.67 -3.16
CA PRO A 261 -1.83 25.41 -1.77
C PRO A 261 -2.00 26.69 -0.94
N LEU A 262 -1.32 27.78 -1.32
CA LEU A 262 -1.49 29.09 -0.69
C LEU A 262 -2.81 29.75 -1.14
N TYR A 263 -3.12 29.71 -2.43
CA TYR A 263 -4.37 30.25 -2.97
C TYR A 263 -5.59 29.49 -2.43
N GLU A 264 -5.50 28.16 -2.37
CA GLU A 264 -6.56 27.28 -1.84
C GLU A 264 -6.84 27.53 -0.36
N ARG A 265 -5.81 27.76 0.47
CA ARG A 265 -5.97 28.16 1.87
C ARG A 265 -6.63 29.52 2.05
N CYS A 266 -6.50 30.41 1.06
CA CYS A 266 -7.18 31.70 1.05
C CYS A 266 -8.63 31.60 0.54
N GLY A 267 -9.08 30.41 0.11
CA GLY A 267 -10.43 30.16 -0.38
C GLY A 267 -10.56 30.31 -1.91
N ILE A 268 -9.48 30.27 -2.67
CA ILE A 268 -9.50 30.31 -4.14
C ILE A 268 -9.36 28.89 -4.69
N MET A 269 -10.31 28.43 -5.51
CA MET A 269 -10.22 27.10 -6.14
C MET A 269 -9.32 27.14 -7.37
N CYS A 270 -8.29 26.29 -7.41
CA CYS A 270 -7.38 26.22 -8.54
C CYS A 270 -7.73 25.04 -9.46
N ARG A 271 -8.20 25.35 -10.67
CA ARG A 271 -8.35 24.39 -11.76
C ARG A 271 -7.05 24.37 -12.58
N ILE A 272 -6.17 23.49 -12.17
CA ILE A 272 -4.85 23.28 -12.78
C ILE A 272 -4.84 21.98 -13.60
N PRO A 273 -3.85 21.79 -14.49
CA PRO A 273 -3.73 20.59 -15.29
C PRO A 273 -3.64 19.32 -14.44
N ASP A 274 -4.25 18.23 -14.93
CA ASP A 274 -4.40 16.99 -14.17
C ASP A 274 -3.05 16.36 -13.79
N TRP A 275 -2.03 16.52 -14.63
CA TRP A 275 -0.68 15.98 -14.37
C TRP A 275 0.02 16.61 -13.18
N TRP A 276 -0.29 17.86 -12.83
CA TRP A 276 0.22 18.48 -11.61
C TRP A 276 -0.51 17.96 -10.38
N LYS A 277 -1.85 17.83 -10.47
CA LYS A 277 -2.67 17.33 -9.35
C LYS A 277 -2.34 15.89 -8.96
N THR A 278 -2.23 15.04 -9.97
CA THR A 278 -1.99 13.60 -9.80
C THR A 278 -0.52 13.27 -9.63
N LYS A 279 0.37 14.26 -9.80
CA LYS A 279 1.81 14.05 -9.91
C LYS A 279 2.17 12.99 -10.98
N SER A 280 1.36 12.85 -12.05
CA SER A 280 1.51 11.78 -13.05
C SER A 280 2.78 11.89 -13.90
N ASN A 281 3.40 13.07 -13.90
CA ASN A 281 4.63 13.34 -14.66
C ASN A 281 5.85 13.41 -13.73
N THR A 282 5.80 12.75 -12.57
CA THR A 282 7.00 12.59 -11.74
C THR A 282 7.98 11.64 -12.41
N LEU A 283 9.25 11.86 -12.09
CA LEU A 283 10.32 10.97 -12.45
C LEU A 283 10.38 9.83 -11.44
N THR A 284 10.28 8.62 -11.94
CA THR A 284 10.26 7.40 -11.13
C THR A 284 11.39 6.48 -11.58
N ILE A 285 12.06 5.87 -10.61
CA ILE A 285 13.02 4.80 -10.88
C ILE A 285 12.28 3.49 -10.71
N ALA A 286 12.14 2.74 -11.81
CA ALA A 286 11.57 1.40 -11.75
C ALA A 286 12.70 0.37 -11.81
N VAL A 287 12.78 -0.49 -10.80
CA VAL A 287 13.73 -1.61 -10.77
C VAL A 287 12.96 -2.90 -11.01
N ARG A 288 13.18 -3.54 -12.16
CA ARG A 288 12.61 -4.85 -12.43
C ARG A 288 13.57 -5.94 -11.99
N VAL A 289 13.06 -6.89 -11.20
CA VAL A 289 13.90 -7.96 -10.60
C VAL A 289 13.40 -9.34 -11.00
N GLY A 290 14.31 -10.21 -11.46
CA GLY A 290 14.01 -11.63 -11.71
C GLY A 290 13.07 -11.86 -12.89
N ASN A 291 13.37 -11.23 -14.04
CA ASN A 291 12.58 -11.42 -15.26
C ASN A 291 12.76 -12.83 -15.87
N LYS A 292 14.00 -13.33 -15.88
CA LYS A 292 14.36 -14.68 -16.35
C LYS A 292 14.66 -15.61 -15.19
N GLU A 293 14.48 -16.90 -15.44
CA GLU A 293 14.89 -17.94 -14.50
C GLU A 293 16.42 -17.93 -14.30
N PRO A 294 16.91 -17.89 -13.05
CA PRO A 294 18.34 -17.89 -12.78
C PRO A 294 18.96 -19.27 -13.10
N ALA A 295 20.24 -19.27 -13.50
CA ALA A 295 20.96 -20.50 -13.88
C ALA A 295 21.13 -21.51 -12.73
N LYS A 296 21.01 -21.06 -11.49
CA LYS A 296 20.93 -21.90 -10.28
C LYS A 296 19.70 -21.44 -9.49
N LEU A 297 18.92 -22.39 -8.98
CA LEU A 297 17.76 -22.17 -8.10
C LEU A 297 18.16 -22.38 -6.63
N GLY A 298 17.55 -21.62 -5.71
CA GLY A 298 17.99 -21.47 -4.31
C GLY A 298 17.77 -20.09 -3.69
N VAL A 299 17.81 -19.97 -2.36
CA VAL A 299 17.84 -18.64 -1.70
C VAL A 299 18.99 -17.82 -2.25
N ASP A 300 20.18 -18.42 -2.38
CA ASP A 300 21.40 -17.80 -2.92
C ASP A 300 21.38 -17.58 -4.45
N SER A 301 20.21 -17.73 -5.09
CA SER A 301 20.10 -17.58 -6.54
C SER A 301 20.20 -16.14 -6.96
N LEU A 302 21.06 -15.97 -7.95
CA LEU A 302 21.48 -14.73 -8.55
C LEU A 302 20.40 -14.21 -9.51
N LEU A 303 19.64 -13.20 -9.10
CA LEU A 303 18.59 -12.59 -9.93
C LEU A 303 19.13 -11.46 -10.81
N GLU A 304 18.50 -11.29 -11.98
CA GLU A 304 18.72 -10.16 -12.90
C GLU A 304 18.04 -8.91 -12.34
N PHE A 305 18.78 -7.80 -12.29
CA PHE A 305 18.29 -6.48 -11.90
C PHE A 305 18.37 -5.55 -13.11
N ASP A 306 17.21 -5.06 -13.56
CA ASP A 306 17.08 -4.16 -14.70
C ASP A 306 16.49 -2.82 -14.23
N PRO A 307 17.34 -1.86 -13.81
CA PRO A 307 16.90 -0.54 -13.42
C PRO A 307 16.59 0.30 -14.67
N ARG A 308 15.44 0.99 -14.65
CA ARG A 308 14.95 1.87 -15.71
C ARG A 308 14.42 3.17 -15.14
N LEU A 309 14.51 4.22 -15.95
CA LEU A 309 13.97 5.54 -15.63
C LEU A 309 12.67 5.76 -16.38
N TYR A 310 11.66 6.24 -15.68
CA TYR A 310 10.37 6.56 -16.24
C TYR A 310 9.95 7.99 -15.91
N LEU A 311 9.26 8.61 -16.85
CA LEU A 311 8.59 9.89 -16.71
C LEU A 311 7.08 9.68 -16.93
N GLY A 312 6.34 9.51 -15.83
CA GLY A 312 5.04 8.85 -15.89
C GLY A 312 5.18 7.48 -16.55
N ASP A 313 4.44 7.23 -17.63
CA ASP A 313 4.51 5.94 -18.35
C ASP A 313 5.63 5.81 -19.41
N GLU A 314 6.43 6.85 -19.64
CA GLU A 314 7.43 6.85 -20.71
C GLU A 314 8.85 6.60 -20.21
N GLU A 315 9.52 5.59 -20.78
CA GLU A 315 10.92 5.30 -20.45
C GLU A 315 11.84 6.42 -20.97
N ILE A 316 12.72 6.92 -20.12
CA ILE A 316 13.74 7.92 -20.47
C ILE A 316 15.15 7.39 -20.26
N THR A 317 16.10 7.98 -20.96
CA THR A 317 17.52 7.62 -20.84
C THR A 317 18.25 8.49 -19.83
N GLU A 318 19.40 8.00 -19.35
CA GLU A 318 20.30 8.77 -18.47
C GLU A 318 20.75 10.09 -19.11
N ASP A 319 20.99 10.10 -20.41
CA ASP A 319 21.38 11.31 -21.16
C ASP A 319 20.23 12.33 -21.22
N GLU A 320 18.98 11.88 -21.34
CA GLU A 320 17.79 12.75 -21.26
C GLU A 320 17.63 13.36 -19.86
N LEU A 321 17.91 12.58 -18.80
CA LEU A 321 17.91 13.09 -17.42
C LEU A 321 19.05 14.08 -17.16
N LYS A 322 20.24 13.85 -17.73
CA LYS A 322 21.36 14.82 -17.66
C LYS A 322 21.05 16.10 -18.45
N ALA A 323 20.33 16.00 -19.57
CA ALA A 323 19.89 17.17 -20.31
C ALA A 323 18.91 18.04 -19.49
N LEU A 324 18.01 17.42 -18.73
CA LEU A 324 17.14 18.11 -17.77
C LEU A 324 17.93 18.88 -16.71
N LEU A 325 18.96 18.26 -16.13
CA LEU A 325 19.84 18.88 -15.13
C LEU A 325 20.60 20.10 -15.63
N SER A 326 20.82 20.20 -16.94
CA SER A 326 21.55 21.30 -17.56
C SER A 326 20.70 22.55 -17.81
N GLN A 327 19.37 22.43 -17.68
CA GLN A 327 18.43 23.53 -17.88
C GLN A 327 18.11 24.21 -16.53
N THR A 328 17.73 25.48 -16.56
CA THR A 328 17.37 26.28 -15.37
C THR A 328 16.15 25.69 -14.67
N ALA A 329 16.06 25.78 -13.34
CA ALA A 329 14.93 25.27 -12.56
C ALA A 329 13.58 25.82 -13.08
N GLY A 330 12.57 24.95 -13.22
CA GLY A 330 11.25 25.31 -13.73
C GLY A 330 10.48 24.15 -14.35
N LEU A 331 9.48 24.48 -15.16
CA LEU A 331 8.70 23.51 -15.94
C LEU A 331 9.39 23.21 -17.27
N HIS A 332 9.69 21.94 -17.54
CA HIS A 332 10.31 21.49 -18.78
C HIS A 332 9.37 20.58 -19.59
N PHE A 333 9.42 20.72 -20.91
CA PHE A 333 8.60 19.91 -21.82
C PHE A 333 9.44 18.81 -22.46
N ILE A 334 9.18 17.55 -22.10
CA ILE A 334 9.92 16.37 -22.57
C ILE A 334 8.97 15.27 -22.98
N LYS A 335 9.23 14.68 -24.14
CA LYS A 335 8.40 13.63 -24.77
C LYS A 335 6.89 13.91 -24.69
N GLY A 336 6.50 15.16 -24.91
CA GLY A 336 5.09 15.56 -24.91
C GLY A 336 4.48 15.82 -23.53
N LYS A 337 5.26 15.79 -22.44
CA LYS A 337 4.81 15.97 -21.05
C LYS A 337 5.56 17.11 -20.35
N TRP A 338 4.86 17.84 -19.48
CA TRP A 338 5.45 18.87 -18.61
C TRP A 338 5.92 18.26 -17.29
N VAL A 339 7.14 18.62 -16.88
CA VAL A 339 7.82 18.09 -15.70
C VAL A 339 8.36 19.25 -14.88
N GLU A 340 8.10 19.24 -13.58
CA GLU A 340 8.79 20.13 -12.65
C GLU A 340 10.21 19.61 -12.43
N ALA A 341 11.20 20.39 -12.82
CA ALA A 341 12.60 20.08 -12.58
C ALA A 341 13.11 20.91 -11.41
N ASP A 342 13.18 20.28 -10.25
CA ASP A 342 14.04 20.75 -9.18
C ASP A 342 15.44 20.15 -9.39
N ALA A 343 16.45 21.02 -9.51
CA ALA A 343 17.84 20.60 -9.75
C ALA A 343 18.39 19.72 -8.61
N GLU A 344 17.90 19.86 -7.38
CA GLU A 344 18.29 18.99 -6.27
C GLU A 344 17.65 17.61 -6.41
N ILE A 345 16.34 17.55 -6.71
CA ILE A 345 15.61 16.29 -6.91
C ILE A 345 16.18 15.53 -8.10
N LEU A 346 16.41 16.19 -9.24
CA LEU A 346 16.97 15.55 -10.42
C LEU A 346 18.37 14.95 -10.16
N ARG A 347 19.20 15.61 -9.34
CA ARG A 347 20.52 15.07 -8.93
C ARG A 347 20.35 13.85 -8.03
N ALA A 348 19.39 13.88 -7.10
CA ALA A 348 19.08 12.75 -6.24
C ALA A 348 18.62 11.54 -7.08
N ILE A 349 17.74 11.74 -8.07
CA ILE A 349 17.27 10.69 -8.98
C ILE A 349 18.43 10.10 -9.80
N LEU A 350 19.30 10.96 -10.36
CA LEU A 350 20.46 10.50 -11.12
C LEU A 350 21.40 9.66 -10.24
N ALA A 351 21.69 10.12 -9.01
CA ALA A 351 22.53 9.38 -8.07
C ALA A 351 21.93 8.02 -7.69
N ALA A 352 20.63 7.98 -7.38
CA ALA A 352 19.91 6.76 -7.07
C ALA A 352 19.89 5.78 -8.26
N TYR A 353 19.72 6.27 -9.48
CA TYR A 353 19.76 5.44 -10.68
C TYR A 353 21.16 4.87 -10.95
N GLU A 354 22.21 5.68 -10.80
CA GLU A 354 23.60 5.20 -10.89
C GLU A 354 23.91 4.14 -9.83
N GLN A 355 23.39 4.32 -8.61
CA GLN A 355 23.52 3.33 -7.54
C GLN A 355 22.77 2.04 -7.89
N ALA A 356 21.54 2.12 -8.40
CA ALA A 356 20.79 0.96 -8.88
C ALA A 356 21.53 0.21 -10.00
N ARG A 357 22.16 0.93 -10.94
CA ARG A 357 23.01 0.31 -11.97
C ARG A 357 24.27 -0.33 -11.40
N LYS A 358 24.92 0.29 -10.41
CA LYS A 358 26.07 -0.31 -9.73
C LYS A 358 25.66 -1.59 -9.00
N LEU A 359 24.53 -1.57 -8.31
CA LEU A 359 23.96 -2.77 -7.66
C LEU A 359 23.74 -3.88 -8.71
N ALA A 360 23.09 -3.56 -9.83
CA ALA A 360 22.89 -4.50 -10.94
C ALA A 360 24.21 -5.03 -11.56
N ALA A 361 25.26 -4.22 -11.63
CA ALA A 361 26.55 -4.58 -12.22
C ALA A 361 27.51 -5.30 -11.25
N SER A 362 27.39 -5.04 -9.94
CA SER A 362 28.35 -5.48 -8.91
C SER A 362 28.14 -6.92 -8.44
N GLY A 363 26.94 -7.47 -8.65
CA GLY A 363 26.63 -8.83 -8.22
C GLY A 363 25.14 -9.01 -8.05
N THR A 364 24.61 -9.87 -8.91
CA THR A 364 23.49 -10.77 -8.66
C THR A 364 23.11 -10.95 -7.18
N TYR A 365 21.93 -10.46 -6.80
CA TYR A 365 21.38 -10.63 -5.46
C TYR A 365 20.66 -11.97 -5.33
N THR A 366 20.72 -12.52 -4.12
CA THR A 366 19.92 -13.67 -3.69
C THR A 366 18.42 -13.33 -3.72
N ILE A 367 17.53 -14.32 -3.81
CA ILE A 367 16.07 -14.07 -3.78
C ILE A 367 15.66 -13.38 -2.47
N ALA A 368 16.28 -13.76 -1.35
CA ALA A 368 16.03 -13.14 -0.06
C ALA A 368 16.50 -11.68 0.00
N GLU A 369 17.66 -11.37 -0.57
CA GLU A 369 18.14 -9.99 -0.68
C GLU A 369 17.25 -9.18 -1.62
N ALA A 370 16.80 -9.73 -2.75
CA ALA A 370 15.86 -9.07 -3.64
C ALA A 370 14.54 -8.72 -2.94
N MET A 371 13.98 -9.64 -2.14
CA MET A 371 12.79 -9.37 -1.34
C MET A 371 13.04 -8.31 -0.25
N ARG A 372 14.20 -8.34 0.42
CA ARG A 372 14.57 -7.31 1.40
C ARG A 372 14.77 -5.95 0.74
N LEU A 373 15.41 -5.92 -0.43
CA LEU A 373 15.55 -4.73 -1.24
C LEU A 373 14.18 -4.22 -1.67
N GLN A 374 13.22 -5.07 -2.06
CA GLN A 374 11.85 -4.64 -2.36
C GLN A 374 11.19 -3.91 -1.17
N LEU A 375 11.47 -4.35 0.05
CA LEU A 375 10.93 -3.73 1.28
C LEU A 375 11.71 -2.47 1.73
N SER A 376 12.91 -2.23 1.20
CA SER A 376 13.80 -1.16 1.69
C SER A 376 14.64 -0.52 0.58
N MET A 377 14.12 -0.46 -0.65
CA MET A 377 14.90 -0.03 -1.82
C MET A 377 15.27 1.45 -1.73
N GLY A 378 14.37 2.31 -1.23
CA GLY A 378 14.64 3.73 -0.99
C GLY A 378 15.89 3.92 -0.13
N GLN A 379 15.96 3.21 1.00
CA GLN A 379 17.13 3.21 1.88
C GLN A 379 18.38 2.61 1.21
N ALA A 380 18.23 1.51 0.45
CA ALA A 380 19.34 0.86 -0.24
C ALA A 380 19.94 1.71 -1.38
N LEU A 381 19.16 2.64 -1.94
CA LEU A 381 19.59 3.61 -2.94
C LEU A 381 20.03 4.95 -2.33
N GLY A 382 20.08 5.06 -1.00
CA GLY A 382 20.50 6.27 -0.31
C GLY A 382 19.52 7.43 -0.45
N VAL A 383 18.25 7.15 -0.72
CA VAL A 383 17.19 8.14 -0.89
C VAL A 383 16.44 8.30 0.44
N GLU A 384 16.24 9.54 0.90
CA GLU A 384 15.23 9.84 1.93
C GLU A 384 13.83 9.65 1.34
N ASP A 385 12.95 8.90 2.03
CA ASP A 385 11.65 8.37 1.54
C ASP A 385 10.70 9.40 0.90
N ASP A 386 10.95 10.71 1.04
CA ASP A 386 10.10 11.79 0.53
C ASP A 386 10.57 12.45 -0.78
N GLN A 387 11.78 12.14 -1.29
CA GLN A 387 12.36 12.88 -2.44
C GLN A 387 12.30 12.15 -3.79
N VAL A 388 12.41 10.81 -3.81
CA VAL A 388 12.40 10.03 -5.06
C VAL A 388 11.49 8.83 -4.94
N THR A 389 10.54 8.71 -5.87
CA THR A 389 9.69 7.52 -5.99
C THR A 389 10.49 6.40 -6.65
N VAL A 390 10.74 5.34 -5.88
CA VAL A 390 11.39 4.12 -6.38
C VAL A 390 10.37 3.00 -6.37
N GLU A 391 10.06 2.47 -7.55
CA GLU A 391 9.17 1.32 -7.71
C GLU A 391 9.98 0.06 -7.96
N VAL A 392 9.68 -1.00 -7.22
CA VAL A 392 10.29 -2.31 -7.43
C VAL A 392 9.23 -3.25 -7.95
N THR A 393 9.45 -3.75 -9.16
CA THR A 393 8.53 -4.68 -9.82
C THR A 393 9.15 -6.07 -9.93
N ASN A 394 8.31 -7.08 -9.68
CA ASN A 394 8.69 -8.46 -9.91
C ASN A 394 8.64 -8.74 -11.41
N GLY A 395 9.76 -9.16 -11.98
CA GLY A 395 9.83 -9.67 -13.34
C GLY A 395 9.04 -10.97 -13.50
N GLN A 396 8.83 -11.41 -14.74
CA GLN A 396 7.90 -12.49 -15.08
C GLN A 396 8.14 -13.78 -14.28
N TRP A 397 9.41 -14.20 -14.16
CA TRP A 397 9.76 -15.40 -13.41
C TRP A 397 9.49 -15.24 -11.92
N LEU A 398 9.97 -14.16 -11.29
CA LEU A 398 9.80 -13.93 -9.85
C LEU A 398 8.32 -13.74 -9.49
N GLN A 399 7.54 -13.07 -10.34
CA GLN A 399 6.10 -12.95 -10.18
C GLN A 399 5.41 -14.32 -10.19
N GLY A 400 5.83 -15.23 -11.08
CA GLY A 400 5.33 -16.61 -11.11
C GLY A 400 5.68 -17.40 -9.85
N VAL A 401 6.89 -17.24 -9.31
CA VAL A 401 7.31 -17.85 -8.04
C VAL A 401 6.47 -17.31 -6.88
N MET A 402 6.32 -15.98 -6.77
CA MET A 402 5.50 -15.33 -5.75
C MET A 402 4.03 -15.77 -5.81
N ALA A 403 3.47 -15.86 -7.02
CA ALA A 403 2.10 -16.31 -7.22
C ALA A 403 1.88 -17.76 -6.75
N LYS A 404 2.82 -18.67 -7.04
CA LYS A 404 2.79 -20.05 -6.58
C LYS A 404 2.93 -20.17 -5.06
N MET A 405 3.72 -19.31 -4.42
CA MET A 405 3.83 -19.26 -2.96
C MET A 405 2.56 -18.75 -2.30
N ALA A 406 1.96 -17.69 -2.85
CA ALA A 406 0.72 -17.11 -2.32
C ALA A 406 -0.51 -17.99 -2.59
N ARG A 407 -0.49 -18.77 -3.69
CA ARG A 407 -1.58 -19.65 -4.11
C ARG A 407 -1.02 -21.03 -4.46
N PRO A 408 -0.87 -21.93 -3.48
CA PRO A 408 -0.35 -23.28 -3.70
C PRO A 408 -1.12 -24.10 -4.74
N ALA A 409 -2.41 -23.80 -4.97
CA ALA A 409 -3.22 -24.42 -6.03
C ALA A 409 -2.71 -24.18 -7.47
N LEU A 410 -1.81 -23.20 -7.67
CA LEU A 410 -1.16 -22.95 -8.96
C LEU A 410 0.05 -23.87 -9.22
N ILE A 411 0.46 -24.65 -8.22
CA ILE A 411 1.59 -25.58 -8.32
C ILE A 411 1.10 -26.82 -9.05
N GLN A 412 1.89 -27.27 -10.02
CA GLN A 412 1.57 -28.48 -10.78
C GLN A 412 1.67 -29.72 -9.88
N ASP A 413 0.77 -30.67 -10.12
CA ASP A 413 0.77 -31.94 -9.42
C ASP A 413 2.05 -32.72 -9.67
N VAL A 414 2.65 -33.15 -8.57
CA VAL A 414 3.88 -33.91 -8.52
C VAL A 414 3.53 -35.38 -8.44
N ASP A 415 3.99 -36.15 -9.42
CA ASP A 415 3.89 -37.60 -9.37
C ASP A 415 5.02 -38.16 -8.48
N PRO A 416 4.70 -38.83 -7.35
CA PRO A 416 5.70 -39.48 -6.51
C PRO A 416 6.28 -40.76 -7.15
N GLY A 417 5.70 -41.24 -8.26
CA GLY A 417 6.18 -42.34 -9.09
C GLY A 417 5.78 -43.74 -8.59
N ASP A 418 6.01 -44.74 -9.44
CA ASP A 418 5.52 -46.12 -9.24
C ASP A 418 6.02 -46.83 -7.98
N GLY A 419 7.12 -46.35 -7.37
CA GLY A 419 7.65 -46.92 -6.13
C GLY A 419 6.90 -46.47 -4.88
N PHE A 420 6.08 -45.42 -4.98
CA PHE A 420 5.20 -44.97 -3.91
C PHE A 420 3.90 -45.81 -3.89
N LYS A 421 3.62 -46.46 -2.75
CA LYS A 421 2.55 -47.45 -2.57
C LYS A 421 1.42 -46.94 -1.68
N ALA A 422 1.00 -45.69 -1.90
CA ALA A 422 -0.18 -45.09 -1.29
C ALA A 422 -0.88 -44.13 -2.26
N THR A 423 -2.15 -43.85 -1.99
CA THR A 423 -2.90 -42.80 -2.66
C THR A 423 -2.98 -41.61 -1.72
N LEU A 424 -2.42 -40.47 -2.14
CA LEU A 424 -2.52 -39.22 -1.39
C LEU A 424 -3.94 -38.66 -1.46
N ARG A 425 -4.43 -38.10 -0.35
CA ARG A 425 -5.63 -37.25 -0.37
C ARG A 425 -5.29 -35.91 -1.03
N GLU A 426 -6.29 -35.18 -1.50
CA GLU A 426 -6.10 -33.90 -2.21
C GLU A 426 -5.18 -32.93 -1.44
N TYR A 427 -5.47 -32.66 -0.16
CA TYR A 427 -4.63 -31.80 0.68
C TYR A 427 -3.20 -32.35 0.89
N GLN A 428 -2.99 -33.67 0.83
CA GLN A 428 -1.67 -34.28 0.95
C GLN A 428 -0.89 -34.15 -0.37
N GLN A 429 -1.58 -34.21 -1.50
CA GLN A 429 -1.01 -33.93 -2.81
C GLN A 429 -0.57 -32.46 -2.89
N GLU A 430 -1.41 -31.54 -2.43
CA GLU A 430 -1.04 -30.13 -2.30
C GLU A 430 0.20 -29.92 -1.42
N GLY A 431 0.27 -30.60 -0.27
CA GLY A 431 1.45 -30.61 0.61
C GLY A 431 2.72 -31.12 -0.10
N LEU A 432 2.63 -32.22 -0.85
CA LEU A 432 3.75 -32.74 -1.66
C LEU A 432 4.18 -31.73 -2.74
N ASN A 433 3.22 -31.16 -3.47
CA ASN A 433 3.48 -30.17 -4.52
C ASN A 433 4.24 -28.97 -3.93
N TRP A 434 3.77 -28.47 -2.78
CA TRP A 434 4.38 -27.35 -2.07
C TRP A 434 5.78 -27.69 -1.56
N LEU A 435 5.97 -28.84 -0.92
CA LEU A 435 7.29 -29.28 -0.44
C LEU A 435 8.31 -29.39 -1.58
N LYS A 436 7.90 -29.94 -2.74
CA LYS A 436 8.75 -30.01 -3.92
C LYS A 436 9.10 -28.61 -4.43
N LEU A 437 8.14 -27.69 -4.51
CA LEU A 437 8.41 -26.31 -4.91
C LEU A 437 9.43 -25.65 -3.98
N MET A 438 9.24 -25.77 -2.66
CA MET A 438 10.17 -25.20 -1.67
C MET A 438 11.58 -25.77 -1.86
N ARG A 439 11.70 -27.08 -2.06
CA ARG A 439 12.97 -27.74 -2.35
C ARG A 439 13.60 -27.24 -3.65
N ASP A 440 12.83 -27.16 -4.73
CA ASP A 440 13.33 -26.72 -6.04
C ASP A 440 13.83 -25.26 -5.97
N LEU A 441 13.17 -24.42 -5.16
CA LEU A 441 13.60 -23.06 -4.83
C LEU A 441 14.72 -22.99 -3.76
N ARG A 442 15.17 -24.15 -3.25
CA ARG A 442 16.01 -24.35 -2.04
C ARG A 442 15.64 -23.48 -0.84
N PHE A 443 14.35 -23.26 -0.65
CA PHE A 443 13.82 -22.64 0.55
C PHE A 443 13.71 -23.69 1.66
N GLY A 444 13.91 -23.25 2.91
CA GLY A 444 13.51 -24.04 4.06
C GLY A 444 11.99 -24.12 4.12
N ALA A 445 11.46 -25.26 4.57
CA ALA A 445 10.03 -25.49 4.70
C ALA A 445 9.68 -25.95 6.11
N CYS A 446 8.60 -25.41 6.67
CA CYS A 446 8.00 -25.88 7.92
C CYS A 446 6.62 -26.46 7.60
N LEU A 447 6.52 -27.78 7.53
CA LEU A 447 5.24 -28.47 7.33
C LEU A 447 4.53 -28.63 8.68
N ALA A 448 3.69 -27.66 9.02
CA ALA A 448 3.03 -27.55 10.32
C ALA A 448 1.56 -28.01 10.33
N ASP A 449 1.19 -28.97 9.46
CA ASP A 449 -0.15 -29.58 9.45
C ASP A 449 -0.51 -30.17 10.82
N ASP A 450 -1.80 -30.16 11.16
CA ASP A 450 -2.32 -30.76 12.38
C ASP A 450 -1.91 -32.24 12.54
N MET A 451 -1.82 -32.67 13.80
CA MET A 451 -1.50 -34.06 14.13
C MET A 451 -2.53 -35.01 13.51
N GLY A 452 -2.05 -36.06 12.84
CA GLY A 452 -2.92 -37.07 12.19
C GLY A 452 -3.27 -36.79 10.73
N LEU A 453 -2.90 -35.64 10.16
CA LEU A 453 -3.13 -35.34 8.73
C LEU A 453 -2.20 -36.09 7.76
N GLY A 454 -1.17 -36.78 8.28
CA GLY A 454 -0.29 -37.61 7.48
C GLY A 454 0.92 -36.87 6.90
N LYS A 455 1.59 -36.03 7.69
CA LYS A 455 2.86 -35.38 7.30
C LYS A 455 3.92 -36.39 6.84
N THR A 456 4.06 -37.51 7.56
CA THR A 456 5.02 -38.57 7.24
C THR A 456 4.83 -39.13 5.84
N VAL A 457 3.58 -39.41 5.43
CA VAL A 457 3.31 -39.95 4.09
C VAL A 457 3.60 -38.92 2.97
N GLN A 458 3.38 -37.63 3.22
CA GLN A 458 3.76 -36.55 2.28
C GLN A 458 5.29 -36.47 2.12
N VAL A 459 6.03 -36.54 3.24
CA VAL A 459 7.49 -36.53 3.21
C VAL A 459 8.04 -37.77 2.52
N ILE A 460 7.50 -38.96 2.77
CA ILE A 460 7.91 -40.19 2.08
C ILE A 460 7.65 -40.09 0.57
N ALA A 461 6.52 -39.50 0.16
CA ALA A 461 6.23 -39.25 -1.25
C ALA A 461 7.28 -38.33 -1.90
N LEU A 462 7.71 -37.27 -1.20
CA LEU A 462 8.80 -36.41 -1.65
C LEU A 462 10.12 -37.18 -1.79
N LEU A 463 10.47 -38.02 -0.80
CA LEU A 463 11.71 -38.80 -0.83
C LEU A 463 11.74 -39.80 -1.98
N GLU A 464 10.61 -40.45 -2.28
CA GLU A 464 10.50 -41.35 -3.42
C GLU A 464 10.62 -40.60 -4.75
N GLN A 465 10.00 -39.43 -4.87
CA GLN A 465 10.16 -38.53 -6.02
C GLN A 465 11.63 -38.14 -6.21
N MET A 466 12.33 -37.79 -5.12
CA MET A 466 13.76 -37.45 -5.14
C MET A 466 14.60 -38.61 -5.65
N ARG A 467 14.36 -39.82 -5.14
CA ARG A 467 15.06 -41.05 -5.54
C ARG A 467 14.95 -41.33 -7.04
N ILE A 468 13.81 -41.01 -7.65
CA ILE A 468 13.57 -41.21 -9.09
C ILE A 468 14.29 -40.13 -9.92
N ALA A 469 14.34 -38.89 -9.42
CA ALA A 469 14.89 -37.77 -10.18
C ALA A 469 16.42 -37.79 -10.26
N ALA A 470 17.13 -38.03 -9.15
CA ALA A 470 18.57 -38.10 -9.09
C ALA A 470 19.04 -38.76 -7.77
N PRO A 471 20.23 -39.39 -7.75
CA PRO A 471 20.88 -39.80 -6.50
C PRO A 471 20.96 -38.61 -5.53
N ALA A 472 20.49 -38.81 -4.29
CA ALA A 472 20.46 -37.78 -3.26
C ALA A 472 20.79 -38.37 -1.88
N LYS A 473 21.49 -37.58 -1.06
CA LYS A 473 21.78 -37.89 0.34
C LYS A 473 20.82 -37.14 1.24
N VAL A 474 20.01 -37.90 1.98
CA VAL A 474 18.99 -37.33 2.88
C VAL A 474 19.27 -37.74 4.31
N LEU A 475 19.22 -36.76 5.22
CA LEU A 475 19.28 -36.97 6.67
C LEU A 475 17.90 -36.76 7.28
N LEU A 476 17.40 -37.75 8.00
CA LEU A 476 16.17 -37.67 8.78
C LEU A 476 16.51 -37.78 10.26
N ILE A 477 16.19 -36.74 11.03
CA ILE A 477 16.40 -36.68 12.47
C ILE A 477 15.04 -36.70 13.16
N ILE A 478 14.84 -37.67 14.06
CA ILE A 478 13.55 -37.93 14.69
C ILE A 478 13.70 -38.19 16.20
N PRO A 479 12.63 -38.06 17.00
CA PRO A 479 12.59 -38.61 18.35
C PRO A 479 12.86 -40.12 18.34
N ALA A 480 13.59 -40.64 19.33
CA ALA A 480 13.94 -42.06 19.40
C ALA A 480 12.71 -42.99 19.42
N SER A 481 11.59 -42.52 20.00
CA SER A 481 10.31 -43.24 20.02
C SER A 481 9.67 -43.41 18.64
N LEU A 482 9.97 -42.54 17.67
CA LEU A 482 9.36 -42.57 16.33
C LEU A 482 10.14 -43.41 15.32
N MET A 483 11.34 -43.88 15.66
CA MET A 483 12.19 -44.69 14.77
C MET A 483 11.46 -45.92 14.22
N GLY A 484 10.83 -46.70 15.09
CA GLY A 484 10.10 -47.91 14.66
C GLY A 484 8.87 -47.58 13.80
N ASN A 485 8.24 -46.42 13.99
CA ASN A 485 7.10 -46.00 13.17
C ASN A 485 7.55 -45.60 11.77
N TRP A 486 8.57 -44.75 11.66
CA TRP A 486 9.15 -44.34 10.37
C TRP A 486 9.61 -45.52 9.53
N GLN A 487 10.27 -46.51 10.14
CA GLN A 487 10.69 -47.72 9.42
C GLN A 487 9.51 -48.52 8.84
N LYS A 488 8.42 -48.66 9.60
CA LYS A 488 7.20 -49.34 9.13
C LYS A 488 6.53 -48.56 7.99
N GLU A 489 6.44 -47.24 8.11
CA GLU A 489 5.84 -46.39 7.08
C GLU A 489 6.68 -46.38 5.79
N LEU A 490 8.00 -46.32 5.89
CA LEU A 490 8.91 -46.43 4.74
C LEU A 490 8.73 -47.77 4.01
N GLN A 491 8.72 -48.89 4.75
CA GLN A 491 8.48 -50.21 4.15
C GLN A 491 7.10 -50.34 3.51
N ARG A 492 6.09 -49.69 4.10
CA ARG A 492 4.71 -49.71 3.60
C ARG A 492 4.53 -48.84 2.35
N PHE A 493 5.03 -47.61 2.38
CA PHE A 493 4.72 -46.57 1.40
C PHE A 493 5.80 -46.38 0.34
N ALA A 494 7.07 -46.70 0.61
CA ALA A 494 8.17 -46.59 -0.36
C ALA A 494 9.16 -47.76 -0.19
N PRO A 495 8.76 -49.01 -0.46
CA PRO A 495 9.60 -50.19 -0.22
C PRO A 495 10.89 -50.25 -1.05
N LYS A 496 10.99 -49.44 -2.11
CA LYS A 496 12.19 -49.30 -2.94
C LYS A 496 13.18 -48.27 -2.42
N LEU A 497 12.80 -47.45 -1.44
CA LEU A 497 13.67 -46.43 -0.86
C LEU A 497 14.62 -47.10 0.15
N THR A 498 15.91 -47.09 -0.17
CA THR A 498 16.95 -47.62 0.71
C THR A 498 17.22 -46.66 1.85
N TYR A 499 17.14 -47.16 3.10
CA TYR A 499 17.43 -46.38 4.29
C TYR A 499 18.37 -47.10 5.24
N LYS A 500 19.11 -46.33 6.04
CA LYS A 500 19.95 -46.83 7.13
C LYS A 500 19.66 -46.09 8.42
N ALA A 501 19.24 -46.82 9.44
CA ALA A 501 19.01 -46.27 10.77
C ALA A 501 20.27 -46.43 11.65
N ILE A 502 20.70 -45.34 12.27
CA ILE A 502 21.81 -45.31 13.22
C ILE A 502 21.25 -45.38 14.64
N TYR A 503 21.68 -46.38 15.40
CA TYR A 503 21.20 -46.64 16.76
C TYR A 503 22.25 -46.31 17.82
N SER A 504 23.54 -46.27 17.46
CA SER A 504 24.61 -45.99 18.39
C SER A 504 25.80 -45.26 17.76
N THR A 505 26.62 -44.61 18.59
CA THR A 505 27.89 -43.99 18.14
C THR A 505 28.99 -45.02 17.82
N LYS A 506 28.75 -46.31 18.14
CA LYS A 506 29.66 -47.42 17.83
C LYS A 506 29.33 -48.10 16.51
N ASP A 507 28.27 -47.67 15.84
CA ASP A 507 27.92 -48.17 14.51
C ASP A 507 29.03 -47.67 13.56
N ASP A 508 29.99 -48.55 13.26
CA ASP A 508 31.12 -48.24 12.39
C ASP A 508 30.60 -48.07 10.96
N PHE A 509 30.32 -46.83 10.60
CA PHE A 509 29.80 -46.48 9.30
C PHE A 509 30.59 -45.32 8.70
N ASP A 510 31.11 -45.57 7.50
CA ASP A 510 31.66 -44.54 6.66
C ASP A 510 30.53 -43.81 5.92
N LEU A 511 30.05 -42.74 6.54
CA LEU A 511 29.03 -41.85 5.97
C LEU A 511 29.47 -41.24 4.61
N ARG A 512 30.77 -41.29 4.28
CA ARG A 512 31.33 -40.78 3.02
C ARG A 512 31.16 -41.77 1.86
N GLN A 513 31.03 -43.07 2.14
CA GLN A 513 30.88 -44.14 1.12
C GLN A 513 29.42 -44.42 0.73
N ALA A 514 28.45 -43.86 1.44
CA ALA A 514 27.06 -43.92 1.01
C ALA A 514 26.85 -42.87 -0.08
N ASP A 515 26.92 -43.28 -1.35
CA ASP A 515 26.75 -42.38 -2.50
C ASP A 515 25.31 -41.87 -2.65
N GLU A 516 24.33 -42.59 -2.10
CA GLU A 516 22.89 -42.25 -2.15
C GLU A 516 22.12 -42.89 -0.99
N GLY A 517 20.99 -42.29 -0.60
CA GLY A 517 20.01 -42.91 0.30
C GLY A 517 19.61 -42.07 1.52
N LEU A 518 18.68 -42.65 2.30
CA LEU A 518 18.10 -42.03 3.51
C LEU A 518 18.84 -42.51 4.77
N ILE A 519 19.43 -41.58 5.52
CA ILE A 519 20.03 -41.86 6.82
C ILE A 519 19.09 -41.37 7.92
N ILE A 520 18.75 -42.25 8.86
CA ILE A 520 17.82 -41.96 9.95
C ILE A 520 18.59 -42.00 11.26
N THR A 521 18.50 -40.94 12.04
CA THR A 521 19.13 -40.86 13.37
C THR A 521 18.20 -40.14 14.35
N THR A 522 18.64 -40.03 15.60
CA THR A 522 17.88 -39.33 16.65
C THR A 522 18.55 -38.04 17.05
N TYR A 523 17.78 -37.06 17.56
CA TYR A 523 18.33 -35.80 18.07
C TYR A 523 19.48 -36.01 19.07
N GLY A 524 19.34 -36.98 19.98
CA GLY A 524 20.38 -37.29 20.96
C GLY A 524 21.66 -37.85 20.36
N LEU A 525 21.57 -38.58 19.24
CA LEU A 525 22.73 -39.12 18.53
C LEU A 525 23.34 -38.11 17.56
N ALA A 526 22.53 -37.29 16.89
CA ALA A 526 22.99 -36.30 15.92
C ALA A 526 24.06 -35.37 16.51
N THR A 527 23.87 -34.90 17.74
CA THR A 527 24.85 -34.07 18.47
C THR A 527 26.17 -34.76 18.82
N ARG A 528 26.22 -36.09 18.77
CA ARG A 528 27.38 -36.91 19.14
C ARG A 528 28.09 -37.49 17.93
N LEU A 529 27.50 -37.35 16.75
CA LEU A 529 28.01 -37.88 15.49
C LEU A 529 28.62 -36.73 14.67
N GLU A 530 29.83 -36.30 15.02
CA GLU A 530 30.55 -35.21 14.34
C GLU A 530 30.65 -35.44 12.82
N LYS A 531 30.78 -36.70 12.41
CA LYS A 531 30.83 -37.13 11.01
C LYS A 531 29.60 -36.71 10.17
N LEU A 532 28.44 -36.43 10.78
CA LEU A 532 27.26 -35.94 10.05
C LEU A 532 27.50 -34.54 9.46
N GLY A 533 28.31 -33.70 10.12
CA GLY A 533 28.65 -32.36 9.66
C GLY A 533 29.70 -32.34 8.54
N GLU A 534 30.35 -33.46 8.26
CA GLU A 534 31.33 -33.60 7.17
C GLU A 534 30.69 -33.96 5.83
N VAL A 535 29.39 -34.23 5.81
CA VAL A 535 28.63 -34.66 4.62
C VAL A 535 27.79 -33.50 4.11
N ASN A 536 27.83 -33.27 2.80
CA ASN A 536 26.89 -32.37 2.12
C ASN A 536 25.57 -33.12 1.90
N TRP A 537 24.52 -32.69 2.60
CA TRP A 537 23.19 -33.26 2.50
C TRP A 537 22.34 -32.49 1.49
N ASP A 538 21.62 -33.21 0.63
CA ASP A 538 20.68 -32.61 -0.31
C ASP A 538 19.36 -32.20 0.38
N LEU A 539 19.03 -32.88 1.49
CA LEU A 539 17.87 -32.57 2.32
C LEU A 539 18.10 -33.04 3.76
N VAL A 540 17.77 -32.19 4.73
CA VAL A 540 17.70 -32.53 6.15
C VAL A 540 16.26 -32.36 6.62
N ILE A 541 15.68 -33.43 7.16
CA ILE A 541 14.32 -33.46 7.68
C ILE A 541 14.37 -33.60 9.19
N LEU A 542 13.65 -32.73 9.88
CA LEU A 542 13.50 -32.73 11.32
C LEU A 542 12.05 -33.03 11.67
N ASP A 543 11.79 -34.21 12.22
CA ASP A 543 10.45 -34.56 12.72
C ASP A 543 10.32 -34.11 14.19
N GLU A 544 9.15 -33.59 14.57
CA GLU A 544 8.91 -33.03 15.91
C GLU A 544 9.96 -31.95 16.31
N ALA A 545 10.15 -30.97 15.41
CA ALA A 545 11.14 -29.90 15.51
C ALA A 545 11.02 -28.98 16.74
N GLN A 546 9.96 -29.10 17.55
CA GLN A 546 9.90 -28.45 18.87
C GLN A 546 11.05 -28.85 19.80
N ALA A 547 11.73 -29.98 19.52
CA ALA A 547 12.94 -30.38 20.21
C ALA A 547 14.06 -29.32 20.14
N ILE A 548 14.11 -28.52 19.06
CA ILE A 548 15.13 -27.49 18.80
C ILE A 548 14.61 -26.05 18.94
N LYS A 549 13.49 -25.84 19.66
CA LYS A 549 12.84 -24.52 19.77
C LYS A 549 13.70 -23.43 20.43
N ASN A 550 14.72 -23.79 21.20
CA ASN A 550 15.55 -22.84 21.95
C ASN A 550 16.90 -22.65 21.24
N PRO A 551 17.22 -21.43 20.75
CA PRO A 551 18.46 -21.12 20.04
C PRO A 551 19.75 -21.39 20.82
N SER A 552 19.67 -21.46 22.15
CA SER A 552 20.83 -21.73 23.02
C SER A 552 21.09 -23.22 23.27
N THR A 553 20.23 -24.10 22.74
CA THR A 553 20.37 -25.55 22.95
C THR A 553 21.53 -26.08 22.12
N LYS A 554 22.33 -26.98 22.70
CA LYS A 554 23.42 -27.67 21.99
C LYS A 554 22.92 -28.64 20.89
N GLN A 555 21.61 -28.85 20.79
CA GLN A 555 20.97 -29.79 19.86
C GLN A 555 20.74 -29.19 18.48
#